data_AF-A0A3R9M2U8-F1
#
_entry.id   AF-A0A3R9M2U8-F1
#
_cell.length_a   1.000
_cell.length_b   1.000
_cell.length_c   1.000
_cell.angle_alpha   90.00
_cell.angle_beta   90.00
_cell.angle_gamma   90.00
#
_symmetry.space_group_name_H-M   'P 1'
#
loop_
_entity.id
_entity.type
_entity.pdbx_description
1 polymer ?
#
loop_
_entity_poly.entity_id
_entity_poly.type
_entity_poly.pdbx_seq_one_letter_code
_entity_poly.pdbx_strand_id
1 'polypeptide(L)'
;MRKVSIDNLPTIDKIIEVLPSSIEDQDKQSLKSYLNNLDEKYQENIASKLYDIDIENLNRPTFFDYDKAEYLYNNYIRKEEKEVFISFPTVKNIHNIDICPICEGVLSTKVTLEHIIPKGSKGDFRFAILPINLIKCCVECNTSKHQVKSDNENNSEINPYAVDFRIEEYFNVDLVEERGGISPRINFSFHQNCFDKRIENFIDIYNLEKTYNHRLKLEYQKIISTLSNNPEIFRSTLLNCYLTNLKESYKVNMEYEKSNSFYWIDQNYFGFQICDKLINYCQRNQNILECFRSDIKRLRYNPNELVFENNDFFTEFESVTNQIKLIEFVLSNETDIKKYFYHLKKYSVDFSFPNLYKDVDSNKKDIIEAILKYYLETNKSFETFGEKISNILE
;
A
#
# COMPACT_ATOMS: atom_id res chain seq x y z
N MET A 1 -8.40 -1.32 8.70
CA MET A 1 -9.52 -0.41 8.34
C MET A 1 -9.49 0.75 9.31
N ARG A 2 -9.59 1.99 8.81
CA ARG A 2 -9.33 3.19 9.61
C ARG A 2 -10.62 3.85 10.07
N LYS A 3 -10.67 4.17 11.36
CA LYS A 3 -11.73 5.02 11.92
C LYS A 3 -11.69 6.41 11.30
N VAL A 4 -12.86 6.93 10.94
CA VAL A 4 -13.04 8.31 10.47
C VAL A 4 -13.56 9.15 11.63
N SER A 5 -12.98 10.33 11.84
CA SER A 5 -13.50 11.27 12.84
C SER A 5 -14.87 11.81 12.41
N ILE A 6 -15.79 11.90 13.38
CA ILE A 6 -17.11 12.50 13.20
C ILE A 6 -17.08 14.03 13.33
N ASP A 7 -16.00 14.61 13.88
CA ASP A 7 -15.93 16.00 14.34
C ASP A 7 -16.12 17.03 13.22
N ASN A 8 -16.02 16.61 11.95
CA ASN A 8 -16.20 17.46 10.78
C ASN A 8 -17.23 16.89 9.78
N LEU A 9 -18.09 15.96 10.21
CA LEU A 9 -19.16 15.46 9.37
C LEU A 9 -20.14 16.61 9.04
N PRO A 10 -20.54 16.80 7.76
CA PRO A 10 -21.52 17.82 7.42
C PRO A 10 -22.80 17.65 8.23
N THR A 11 -23.32 18.74 8.77
CA THR A 11 -24.57 18.74 9.53
C THR A 11 -25.76 18.60 8.60
N ILE A 12 -26.90 18.16 9.15
CA ILE A 12 -28.17 18.14 8.40
C ILE A 12 -28.55 19.56 7.94
N ASP A 13 -28.25 20.60 8.73
CA ASP A 13 -28.43 21.99 8.30
C ASP A 13 -27.68 22.29 7.00
N LYS A 14 -26.42 21.86 6.91
CA LYS A 14 -25.62 22.05 5.70
C LYS A 14 -26.21 21.31 4.50
N ILE A 15 -26.81 20.14 4.71
CA ILE A 15 -27.55 19.40 3.67
C ILE A 15 -28.76 20.22 3.19
N ILE A 16 -29.54 20.79 4.11
CA ILE A 16 -30.76 21.55 3.79
C ILE A 16 -30.44 22.87 3.07
N GLU A 17 -29.37 23.56 3.47
CA GLU A 17 -28.92 24.82 2.87
C GLU A 17 -28.61 24.70 1.37
N VAL A 18 -28.04 23.57 0.94
CA VAL A 18 -27.66 23.39 -0.47
C VAL A 18 -28.78 22.87 -1.36
N LEU A 19 -29.95 22.53 -0.79
CA LEU A 19 -31.09 22.04 -1.56
C LEU A 19 -31.65 23.15 -2.47
N PRO A 20 -32.17 22.80 -3.66
CA PRO A 20 -32.63 23.78 -4.63
C PRO A 20 -33.75 24.67 -4.09
N SER A 21 -33.83 25.88 -4.63
CA SER A 21 -34.93 26.83 -4.35
C SER A 21 -36.29 26.34 -4.82
N SER A 22 -36.34 25.31 -5.66
CA SER A 22 -37.59 24.67 -6.10
C SER A 22 -38.27 23.84 -5.00
N ILE A 23 -37.61 23.59 -3.87
CA ILE A 23 -38.22 22.97 -2.69
C ILE A 23 -38.61 24.10 -1.75
N GLU A 24 -39.90 24.17 -1.40
CA GLU A 24 -40.43 25.20 -0.52
C GLU A 24 -39.78 25.13 0.87
N ASP A 25 -39.69 26.28 1.56
CA ASP A 25 -39.04 26.33 2.87
C ASP A 25 -39.75 25.44 3.90
N GLN A 26 -41.07 25.31 3.82
CA GLN A 26 -41.83 24.40 4.69
C GLN A 26 -41.42 22.94 4.47
N ASP A 27 -41.28 22.51 3.21
CA ASP A 27 -40.81 21.17 2.85
C ASP A 27 -39.37 20.92 3.29
N LYS A 28 -38.49 21.94 3.17
CA LYS A 28 -37.13 21.89 3.70
C LYS A 28 -37.11 21.71 5.22
N GLN A 29 -37.96 22.41 5.96
CA GLN A 29 -38.06 22.24 7.42
C GLN A 29 -38.62 20.87 7.80
N SER A 30 -39.64 20.37 7.08
CA SER A 30 -40.15 19.02 7.30
C SER A 30 -39.08 17.95 7.02
N LEU A 31 -38.30 18.10 5.94
CA LEU A 31 -37.18 17.20 5.63
C LEU A 31 -36.08 17.29 6.68
N LYS A 32 -35.74 18.49 7.16
CA LYS A 32 -34.78 18.68 8.26
C LYS A 32 -35.19 17.89 9.50
N SER A 33 -36.44 18.04 9.94
CA SER A 33 -36.97 17.32 11.10
C SER A 33 -36.93 15.81 10.88
N TYR A 34 -37.32 15.35 9.69
CA TYR A 34 -37.25 13.93 9.35
C TYR A 34 -35.82 13.38 9.38
N LEU A 35 -34.85 14.08 8.78
CA LEU A 35 -33.45 13.67 8.77
C LEU A 35 -32.84 13.64 10.17
N ASN A 36 -33.21 14.57 11.07
CA ASN A 36 -32.75 14.54 12.47
C ASN A 36 -33.25 13.29 13.19
N ASN A 37 -34.54 12.96 13.08
CA ASN A 37 -35.08 11.73 13.67
C ASN A 37 -34.44 10.47 13.06
N LEU A 38 -34.14 10.52 11.76
CA LEU A 38 -33.46 9.44 11.06
C LEU A 38 -32.02 9.27 11.56
N ASP A 39 -31.30 10.38 11.77
CA ASP A 39 -29.94 10.37 12.33
C ASP A 39 -29.92 9.79 13.74
N GLU A 40 -30.84 10.19 14.61
CA GLU A 40 -30.97 9.63 15.96
C GLU A 40 -31.11 8.09 15.91
N LYS A 41 -32.01 7.57 15.06
CA LYS A 41 -32.17 6.13 14.85
C LYS A 41 -30.94 5.45 14.27
N TYR A 42 -30.23 6.12 13.37
CA TYR A 42 -28.99 5.61 12.82
C TYR A 42 -27.89 5.52 13.88
N GLN A 43 -27.70 6.58 14.67
CA GLN A 43 -26.70 6.67 15.74
C GLN A 43 -26.95 5.64 16.86
N GLU A 44 -28.21 5.35 17.20
CA GLU A 44 -28.57 4.28 18.15
C GLU A 44 -28.06 2.90 17.70
N ASN A 45 -27.87 2.68 16.40
CA ASN A 45 -27.59 1.37 15.80
C ASN A 45 -26.21 1.25 15.11
N ILE A 46 -25.48 2.36 14.94
CA ILE A 46 -24.28 2.48 14.11
C ILE A 46 -23.14 1.50 14.45
N ALA A 47 -23.05 1.06 15.71
CA ALA A 47 -21.98 0.15 16.14
C ALA A 47 -22.14 -1.27 15.59
N SER A 48 -23.36 -1.79 15.48
CA SER A 48 -23.57 -3.21 15.12
C SER A 48 -24.96 -3.62 14.65
N LYS A 49 -25.92 -2.70 14.54
CA LYS A 49 -27.34 -3.02 14.30
C LYS A 49 -27.97 -2.26 13.14
N LEU A 50 -27.18 -1.83 12.16
CA LEU A 50 -27.67 -1.09 11.00
C LEU A 50 -28.71 -1.88 10.17
N TYR A 51 -28.66 -3.22 10.24
CA TYR A 51 -29.66 -4.11 9.63
C TYR A 51 -31.08 -3.93 10.23
N ASP A 52 -31.20 -3.55 11.50
CA ASP A 52 -32.44 -3.57 12.30
C ASP A 52 -33.00 -2.17 12.61
N ILE A 53 -32.61 -1.14 11.83
CA ILE A 53 -33.14 0.21 12.06
C ILE A 53 -34.63 0.27 11.66
N ASP A 54 -35.51 0.42 12.65
CA ASP A 54 -36.94 0.70 12.44
C ASP A 54 -37.17 2.20 12.23
N ILE A 55 -37.66 2.54 11.04
CA ILE A 55 -37.93 3.92 10.61
C ILE A 55 -39.31 4.08 9.97
N GLU A 56 -40.16 3.06 10.02
CA GLU A 56 -41.47 3.08 9.37
C GLU A 56 -42.43 4.09 10.02
N ASN A 57 -42.26 4.31 11.33
CA ASN A 57 -43.06 5.26 12.10
C ASN A 57 -42.55 6.71 12.02
N LEU A 58 -41.47 6.97 11.28
CA LEU A 58 -40.95 8.33 11.12
C LEU A 58 -41.81 9.10 10.10
N ASN A 59 -42.15 10.34 10.44
CA ASN A 59 -42.94 11.24 9.58
C ASN A 59 -42.12 11.73 8.38
N ARG A 60 -41.97 10.88 7.36
CA ARG A 60 -41.31 11.21 6.10
C ARG A 60 -42.14 12.22 5.29
N PRO A 61 -41.56 13.32 4.80
CA PRO A 61 -42.26 14.21 3.88
C PRO A 61 -42.67 13.48 2.60
N THR A 62 -43.91 13.71 2.15
CA THR A 62 -44.47 12.99 0.97
C THR A 62 -43.62 13.18 -0.28
N PHE A 63 -43.03 14.36 -0.46
CA PHE A 63 -42.19 14.68 -1.62
C PHE A 63 -40.83 13.96 -1.61
N PHE A 64 -40.37 13.47 -0.45
CA PHE A 64 -39.06 12.84 -0.30
C PHE A 64 -39.15 11.33 -0.58
N ASP A 65 -39.46 10.98 -1.82
CA ASP A 65 -39.48 9.59 -2.32
C ASP A 65 -38.12 9.17 -2.91
N TYR A 66 -38.08 7.97 -3.50
CA TYR A 66 -36.87 7.40 -4.10
C TYR A 66 -36.27 8.32 -5.18
N ASP A 67 -37.09 8.78 -6.13
CA ASP A 67 -36.65 9.62 -7.24
C ASP A 67 -36.13 10.97 -6.73
N LYS A 68 -36.80 11.54 -5.72
CA LYS A 68 -36.34 12.78 -5.09
C LYS A 68 -35.03 12.57 -4.35
N ALA A 69 -34.89 11.52 -3.54
CA ALA A 69 -33.65 11.25 -2.81
C ALA A 69 -32.47 11.03 -3.76
N GLU A 70 -32.68 10.29 -4.84
CA GLU A 70 -31.67 10.09 -5.89
C GLU A 70 -31.30 11.43 -6.56
N TYR A 71 -32.30 12.22 -6.95
CA TYR A 71 -32.08 13.54 -7.55
C TYR A 71 -31.28 14.47 -6.63
N LEU A 72 -31.62 14.54 -5.34
CA LEU A 72 -30.94 15.39 -4.38
C LEU A 72 -29.49 14.95 -4.18
N TYR A 73 -29.27 13.65 -3.97
CA TYR A 73 -27.91 13.11 -3.83
C TYR A 73 -27.06 13.40 -5.06
N ASN A 74 -27.57 13.10 -6.27
CA ASN A 74 -26.81 13.20 -7.51
C ASN A 74 -26.46 14.65 -7.90
N ASN A 75 -27.29 15.63 -7.51
CA ASN A 75 -27.14 17.01 -7.97
C ASN A 75 -26.60 17.98 -6.92
N TYR A 76 -26.81 17.70 -5.63
CA TYR A 76 -26.51 18.64 -4.55
C TYR A 76 -25.54 18.09 -3.51
N ILE A 77 -25.45 16.77 -3.35
CA ILE A 77 -24.61 16.15 -2.30
C ILE A 77 -23.29 15.60 -2.86
N ARG A 78 -23.35 14.72 -3.86
CA ARG A 78 -22.19 13.90 -4.28
C ARG A 78 -21.17 14.60 -5.17
N LYS A 79 -21.52 15.75 -5.74
CA LYS A 79 -20.70 16.42 -6.75
C LYS A 79 -19.47 17.05 -6.09
N GLU A 80 -18.28 16.75 -6.61
CA GLU A 80 -17.01 17.14 -5.98
C GLU A 80 -16.85 18.65 -5.79
N GLU A 81 -17.43 19.44 -6.69
CA GLU A 81 -17.44 20.90 -6.62
C GLU A 81 -18.38 21.50 -5.57
N LYS A 82 -19.18 20.67 -4.89
CA LYS A 82 -20.15 21.13 -3.88
C LYS A 82 -19.50 21.18 -2.50
N GLU A 83 -19.81 22.24 -1.76
CA GLU A 83 -19.32 22.44 -0.39
C GLU A 83 -19.64 21.26 0.54
N VAL A 84 -20.80 20.62 0.37
CA VAL A 84 -21.18 19.43 1.14
C VAL A 84 -20.19 18.30 0.92
N PHE A 85 -19.91 17.95 -0.34
CA PHE A 85 -18.91 16.93 -0.67
C PHE A 85 -17.55 17.26 -0.06
N ILE A 86 -17.10 18.52 -0.22
CA ILE A 86 -15.81 18.97 0.28
C ILE A 86 -15.73 18.81 1.81
N SER A 87 -16.81 19.11 2.53
CA SER A 87 -16.84 19.06 4.00
C SER A 87 -16.74 17.66 4.61
N PHE A 88 -17.05 16.58 3.87
CA PHE A 88 -16.93 15.23 4.44
C PHE A 88 -15.50 14.94 4.91
N PRO A 89 -15.33 14.34 6.11
CA PRO A 89 -14.02 14.07 6.67
C PRO A 89 -13.28 12.99 5.88
N THR A 90 -11.96 13.13 5.82
CA THR A 90 -11.02 12.12 5.30
C THR A 90 -10.19 11.54 6.43
N VAL A 91 -9.54 10.41 6.16
CA VAL A 91 -8.50 9.85 7.03
C VAL A 91 -7.15 10.17 6.42
N LYS A 92 -6.17 10.51 7.27
CA LYS A 92 -4.80 10.75 6.84
C LYS A 92 -3.84 9.70 7.37
N ASN A 93 -2.84 9.36 6.57
CA ASN A 93 -1.70 8.56 7.02
C ASN A 93 -0.68 9.44 7.80
N ILE A 94 0.42 8.82 8.24
CA ILE A 94 1.49 9.52 8.98
C ILE A 94 2.14 10.67 8.19
N HIS A 95 2.07 10.60 6.86
CA HIS A 95 2.62 11.60 5.95
C HIS A 95 1.62 12.72 5.63
N ASN A 96 0.49 12.81 6.36
CA ASN A 96 -0.56 13.80 6.16
C ASN A 96 -1.23 13.71 4.76
N ILE A 97 -1.15 12.53 4.13
CA ILE A 97 -1.80 12.22 2.85
C ILE A 97 -3.16 11.58 3.13
N ASP A 98 -4.19 12.03 2.42
CA ASP A 98 -5.53 11.45 2.52
C ASP A 98 -5.55 10.02 1.97
N ILE A 99 -6.15 9.10 2.72
CA ILE A 99 -6.28 7.68 2.39
C ILE A 99 -7.74 7.24 2.50
N CYS A 100 -8.11 6.24 1.69
CA CYS A 100 -9.43 5.64 1.74
C CYS A 100 -9.59 4.89 3.08
N PRO A 101 -10.62 5.17 3.89
CA PRO A 101 -10.78 4.48 5.17
C PRO A 101 -11.05 2.97 5.02
N ILE A 102 -11.58 2.55 3.86
CA ILE A 102 -11.96 1.17 3.54
C ILE A 102 -10.74 0.34 3.12
N CYS A 103 -10.01 0.76 2.08
CA CYS A 103 -8.88 -0.01 1.54
C CYS A 103 -7.51 0.59 1.85
N GLU A 104 -7.44 1.71 2.56
CA GLU A 104 -6.21 2.41 2.95
C GLU A 104 -5.33 2.89 1.78
N GLY A 105 -5.85 2.87 0.55
CA GLY A 105 -5.16 3.43 -0.61
C GLY A 105 -5.18 4.95 -0.60
N VAL A 106 -4.13 5.58 -1.09
CA VAL A 106 -4.06 7.04 -1.25
C VAL A 106 -5.23 7.55 -2.08
N LEU A 107 -5.97 8.51 -1.53
CA LEU A 107 -7.04 9.22 -2.23
C LEU A 107 -6.40 10.20 -3.21
N SER A 108 -6.36 9.80 -4.48
CA SER A 108 -5.95 10.67 -5.58
C SER A 108 -7.13 11.49 -6.11
N THR A 109 -7.03 12.02 -7.34
CA THR A 109 -8.02 12.91 -8.00
C THR A 109 -9.44 12.35 -8.21
N LYS A 110 -9.75 11.12 -7.81
CA LYS A 110 -11.08 10.51 -7.99
C LYS A 110 -11.62 9.99 -6.65
N VAL A 111 -12.16 10.90 -5.86
CA VAL A 111 -12.77 10.59 -4.55
C VAL A 111 -14.29 10.58 -4.72
N THR A 112 -14.97 9.64 -4.08
CA THR A 112 -16.43 9.51 -4.14
C THR A 112 -17.02 9.43 -2.74
N LEU A 113 -18.36 9.49 -2.64
CA LEU A 113 -19.08 9.18 -1.41
C LEU A 113 -19.73 7.79 -1.54
N GLU A 114 -19.29 6.86 -0.70
CA GLU A 114 -19.92 5.55 -0.55
C GLU A 114 -21.05 5.61 0.46
N HIS A 115 -22.12 4.86 0.21
CA HIS A 115 -23.24 4.68 1.12
C HIS A 115 -23.00 3.47 2.02
N ILE A 116 -23.01 3.64 3.33
CA ILE A 116 -22.88 2.51 4.28
C ILE A 116 -24.13 1.64 4.26
N ILE A 117 -25.33 2.22 4.26
CA ILE A 117 -26.57 1.55 3.87
C ILE A 117 -26.84 1.98 2.43
N PRO A 118 -26.84 1.05 1.46
CA PRO A 118 -27.01 1.37 0.04
C PRO A 118 -28.28 2.16 -0.22
N LYS A 119 -28.24 3.14 -1.13
CA LYS A 119 -29.40 3.99 -1.48
C LYS A 119 -30.38 3.38 -2.50
N GLY A 120 -30.01 2.28 -3.16
CA GLY A 120 -30.74 1.72 -4.29
C GLY A 120 -32.05 1.02 -3.90
N SER A 121 -32.76 0.46 -4.88
CA SER A 121 -34.04 -0.24 -4.68
C SER A 121 -33.97 -1.47 -3.78
N LYS A 122 -32.77 -2.06 -3.63
CA LYS A 122 -32.49 -3.17 -2.69
C LYS A 122 -31.84 -2.71 -1.39
N GLY A 123 -31.52 -1.42 -1.29
CA GLY A 123 -31.06 -0.78 -0.07
C GLY A 123 -32.21 -0.02 0.58
N ASP A 124 -31.94 1.19 1.05
CA ASP A 124 -32.94 2.09 1.61
C ASP A 124 -32.61 3.55 1.27
N PHE A 125 -33.32 4.10 0.29
CA PHE A 125 -33.11 5.46 -0.23
C PHE A 125 -33.29 6.55 0.83
N ARG A 126 -33.97 6.25 1.95
CA ARG A 126 -34.21 7.22 3.02
C ARG A 126 -32.90 7.72 3.64
N PHE A 127 -31.84 6.90 3.59
CA PHE A 127 -30.50 7.26 4.05
C PHE A 127 -29.60 7.88 2.97
N ALA A 128 -30.11 8.09 1.75
CA ALA A 128 -29.27 8.45 0.59
C ALA A 128 -28.55 9.80 0.74
N ILE A 129 -29.12 10.72 1.51
CA ILE A 129 -28.58 12.07 1.77
C ILE A 129 -28.23 12.28 3.25
N LEU A 130 -28.32 11.24 4.08
CA LEU A 130 -28.00 11.33 5.50
C LEU A 130 -26.46 11.35 5.67
N PRO A 131 -25.86 12.39 6.29
CA PRO A 131 -24.41 12.51 6.36
C PRO A 131 -23.70 11.32 7.00
N ILE A 132 -24.19 10.78 8.10
CA ILE A 132 -23.54 9.65 8.83
C ILE A 132 -23.56 8.34 8.03
N ASN A 133 -24.38 8.27 6.98
CA ASN A 133 -24.46 7.15 6.05
C ASN A 133 -23.47 7.27 4.87
N LEU A 134 -22.76 8.40 4.76
CA LEU A 134 -21.91 8.71 3.60
C LEU A 134 -20.44 8.80 4.02
N ILE A 135 -19.56 8.14 3.27
CA ILE A 135 -18.12 8.14 3.56
C ILE A 135 -17.29 8.44 2.32
N LYS A 136 -16.28 9.32 2.46
CA LYS A 136 -15.30 9.53 1.39
C LYS A 136 -14.47 8.27 1.17
N CYS A 137 -14.44 7.79 -0.07
CA CYS A 137 -13.64 6.64 -0.46
C CYS A 137 -13.14 6.73 -1.90
N CYS A 138 -12.25 5.82 -2.28
CA CYS A 138 -11.80 5.72 -3.67
C CYS A 138 -12.84 5.02 -4.55
N VAL A 139 -12.77 5.25 -5.86
CA VAL A 139 -13.68 4.65 -6.86
C VAL A 139 -13.61 3.12 -6.83
N GLU A 140 -12.46 2.55 -6.50
CA GLU A 140 -12.28 1.10 -6.43
C GLU A 140 -13.06 0.45 -5.28
N CYS A 141 -13.35 1.20 -4.21
CA CYS A 141 -14.19 0.74 -3.11
C CYS A 141 -15.67 1.02 -3.36
N ASN A 142 -16.00 2.14 -4.03
CA ASN A 142 -17.38 2.46 -4.40
C ASN A 142 -17.82 1.63 -5.62
N THR A 143 -18.22 0.38 -5.37
CA THR A 143 -18.55 -0.58 -6.43
C THR A 143 -20.04 -0.93 -6.46
N SER A 144 -20.49 -1.49 -7.57
CA SER A 144 -21.86 -2.02 -7.71
C SER A 144 -22.10 -3.32 -6.95
N LYS A 145 -21.16 -3.84 -6.16
CA LYS A 145 -21.42 -5.01 -5.29
C LYS A 145 -22.26 -4.63 -4.07
N HIS A 146 -22.04 -3.45 -3.51
CA HIS A 146 -22.73 -3.00 -2.32
C HIS A 146 -24.06 -2.33 -2.69
N GLN A 147 -25.12 -3.12 -2.84
CA GLN A 147 -26.42 -2.65 -3.34
C GLN A 147 -27.61 -3.05 -2.47
N VAL A 148 -27.40 -3.99 -1.55
CA VAL A 148 -28.44 -4.58 -0.71
C VAL A 148 -28.20 -4.18 0.72
N LYS A 149 -29.23 -3.68 1.41
CA LYS A 149 -29.16 -3.45 2.86
C LYS A 149 -29.07 -4.79 3.58
N SER A 150 -28.22 -4.87 4.59
CA SER A 150 -28.07 -6.05 5.43
C SER A 150 -29.37 -6.39 6.15
N ASP A 151 -29.63 -7.68 6.32
CA ASP A 151 -30.88 -8.23 6.84
C ASP A 151 -30.72 -8.95 8.18
N ASN A 152 -29.48 -9.12 8.67
CA ASN A 152 -29.22 -9.77 9.94
C ASN A 152 -27.92 -9.28 10.61
N GLU A 153 -27.67 -9.74 11.83
CA GLU A 153 -26.48 -9.36 12.60
C GLU A 153 -25.14 -9.72 11.94
N ASN A 154 -25.08 -10.85 11.22
CA ASN A 154 -23.82 -11.38 10.70
C ASN A 154 -23.35 -10.65 9.45
N ASN A 155 -24.25 -10.00 8.72
CA ASN A 155 -23.89 -9.20 7.55
C ASN A 155 -24.00 -7.69 7.78
N SER A 156 -24.52 -7.24 8.94
CA SER A 156 -24.65 -5.82 9.27
C SER A 156 -23.40 -5.01 8.92
N GLU A 157 -23.63 -3.86 8.29
CA GLU A 157 -22.58 -3.04 7.73
C GLU A 157 -21.62 -2.53 8.81
N ILE A 158 -20.36 -2.34 8.43
CA ILE A 158 -19.34 -1.74 9.29
C ILE A 158 -19.26 -0.27 8.91
N ASN A 159 -19.63 0.60 9.84
CA ASN A 159 -19.53 2.05 9.67
C ASN A 159 -18.20 2.57 10.23
N PRO A 160 -17.29 3.11 9.40
CA PRO A 160 -15.98 3.59 9.87
C PRO A 160 -16.03 4.80 10.81
N TYR A 161 -17.18 5.47 11.00
CA TYR A 161 -17.34 6.48 12.05
C TYR A 161 -17.42 5.86 13.46
N ALA A 162 -17.91 4.62 13.58
CA ALA A 162 -18.17 3.97 14.87
C ALA A 162 -17.24 2.78 15.15
N VAL A 163 -16.87 2.03 14.11
CA VAL A 163 -16.16 0.75 14.23
C VAL A 163 -14.84 0.81 13.47
N ASP A 164 -13.79 0.32 14.09
CA ASP A 164 -12.51 0.00 13.45
C ASP A 164 -12.07 -1.42 13.78
N PHE A 165 -11.19 -1.97 12.95
CA PHE A 165 -10.59 -3.29 13.17
C PHE A 165 -9.27 -3.43 12.43
N ARG A 166 -8.37 -4.22 13.02
CA ARG A 166 -7.05 -4.53 12.48
C ARG A 166 -7.19 -5.59 11.41
N ILE A 167 -7.27 -5.15 10.15
CA ILE A 167 -7.49 -6.06 9.02
C ILE A 167 -6.31 -7.02 8.82
N GLU A 168 -5.11 -6.62 9.24
CA GLU A 168 -3.92 -7.46 9.27
C GLU A 168 -4.05 -8.72 10.15
N GLU A 169 -5.00 -8.75 11.09
CA GLU A 169 -5.25 -9.93 11.92
C GLU A 169 -6.07 -11.00 11.18
N TYR A 170 -6.67 -10.64 10.05
CA TYR A 170 -7.58 -11.50 9.29
C TYR A 170 -6.95 -12.09 8.03
N PHE A 171 -5.70 -11.77 7.72
CA PHE A 171 -5.05 -12.38 6.55
C PHE A 171 -3.57 -12.69 6.77
N ASN A 172 -3.08 -13.60 5.95
CA ASN A 172 -1.66 -13.87 5.81
C ASN A 172 -1.25 -13.73 4.34
N VAL A 173 0.02 -13.37 4.13
CA VAL A 173 0.66 -13.41 2.82
C VAL A 173 1.26 -14.79 2.59
N ASP A 174 0.95 -15.38 1.44
CA ASP A 174 1.54 -16.63 0.97
C ASP A 174 2.19 -16.45 -0.41
N LEU A 175 3.18 -17.30 -0.68
CA LEU A 175 3.90 -17.35 -1.95
C LEU A 175 3.54 -18.68 -2.62
N VAL A 176 2.74 -18.61 -3.68
CA VAL A 176 2.25 -19.79 -4.38
C VAL A 176 3.07 -20.00 -5.65
N GLU A 177 3.49 -21.23 -5.89
CA GLU A 177 4.12 -21.63 -7.14
C GLU A 177 3.05 -21.68 -8.25
N GLU A 178 3.31 -20.98 -9.36
CA GLU A 178 2.49 -21.02 -10.56
C GLU A 178 3.35 -21.30 -11.79
N ARG A 179 2.73 -21.71 -12.90
CA ARG A 179 3.46 -21.97 -14.16
C ARG A 179 4.17 -20.69 -14.61
N GLY A 180 5.47 -20.61 -14.35
CA GLY A 180 6.32 -19.48 -14.75
C GLY A 180 6.64 -18.47 -13.66
N GLY A 181 6.52 -18.81 -12.37
CA GLY A 181 7.03 -17.98 -11.28
C GLY A 181 6.33 -18.17 -9.93
N ILE A 182 6.59 -17.25 -9.02
CA ILE A 182 5.84 -17.10 -7.77
C ILE A 182 4.71 -16.09 -7.99
N SER A 183 3.52 -16.44 -7.53
CA SER A 183 2.43 -15.49 -7.32
C SER A 183 2.24 -15.25 -5.83
N PRO A 184 2.54 -14.06 -5.30
CA PRO A 184 2.17 -13.73 -3.94
C PRO A 184 0.65 -13.58 -3.84
N ARG A 185 0.07 -14.07 -2.75
CA ARG A 185 -1.38 -14.05 -2.52
C ARG A 185 -1.72 -13.73 -1.08
N ILE A 186 -2.88 -13.10 -0.88
CA ILE A 186 -3.48 -12.86 0.42
C ILE A 186 -4.52 -13.93 0.67
N ASN A 187 -4.41 -14.60 1.81
CA ASN A 187 -5.35 -15.60 2.27
C ASN A 187 -6.03 -15.07 3.53
N PHE A 188 -7.31 -14.70 3.40
CA PHE A 188 -8.13 -14.30 4.54
C PHE A 188 -8.57 -15.51 5.36
N SER A 189 -8.68 -15.33 6.66
CA SER A 189 -9.15 -16.31 7.61
C SER A 189 -10.00 -15.64 8.69
N PHE A 190 -11.18 -16.18 8.94
CA PHE A 190 -12.17 -15.64 9.87
C PHE A 190 -12.56 -16.69 10.90
N HIS A 191 -12.79 -16.27 12.14
CA HIS A 191 -13.55 -17.08 13.08
C HIS A 191 -15.04 -16.99 12.75
N GLN A 192 -15.84 -17.89 13.31
CA GLN A 192 -17.28 -17.98 12.99
C GLN A 192 -18.16 -17.16 13.95
N ASN A 193 -17.58 -16.18 14.65
CA ASN A 193 -18.34 -15.25 15.50
C ASN A 193 -19.02 -14.16 14.64
N CYS A 194 -20.00 -13.46 15.22
CA CYS A 194 -20.80 -12.46 14.49
C CYS A 194 -19.96 -11.31 13.92
N PHE A 195 -18.96 -10.81 14.66
CA PHE A 195 -18.12 -9.70 14.21
C PHE A 195 -17.22 -10.09 13.02
N ASP A 196 -16.63 -11.29 13.08
CA ASP A 196 -15.80 -11.82 12.00
C ASP A 196 -16.60 -12.02 10.71
N LYS A 197 -17.85 -12.49 10.80
CA LYS A 197 -18.75 -12.59 9.62
C LYS A 197 -19.06 -11.22 9.02
N ARG A 198 -19.21 -10.17 9.85
CA ARG A 198 -19.37 -8.79 9.35
C ARG A 198 -18.11 -8.31 8.63
N ILE A 199 -16.93 -8.67 9.13
CA ILE A 199 -15.66 -8.34 8.48
C ILE A 199 -15.50 -9.10 7.17
N GLU A 200 -15.85 -10.38 7.12
CA GLU A 200 -15.89 -11.18 5.89
C GLU A 200 -16.81 -10.53 4.84
N ASN A 201 -18.03 -10.14 5.24
CA ASN A 201 -18.95 -9.42 4.36
C ASN A 201 -18.35 -8.08 3.87
N PHE A 202 -17.74 -7.30 4.78
CA PHE A 202 -17.08 -6.03 4.44
C PHE A 202 -15.95 -6.22 3.40
N ILE A 203 -15.13 -7.26 3.55
CA ILE A 203 -14.04 -7.58 2.62
C ILE A 203 -14.59 -7.94 1.22
N ASP A 204 -15.69 -8.70 1.14
CA ASP A 204 -16.30 -9.07 -0.15
C ASP A 204 -16.94 -7.88 -0.87
N ILE A 205 -17.79 -7.10 -0.18
CA ILE A 205 -18.52 -5.98 -0.80
C ILE A 205 -17.57 -4.92 -1.36
N TYR A 206 -16.41 -4.72 -0.70
CA TYR A 206 -15.39 -3.75 -1.12
C TYR A 206 -14.24 -4.36 -1.92
N ASN A 207 -14.32 -5.65 -2.28
CA ASN A 207 -13.29 -6.36 -3.05
C ASN A 207 -11.86 -6.20 -2.48
N LEU A 208 -11.71 -6.22 -1.15
CA LEU A 208 -10.42 -5.93 -0.53
C LEU A 208 -9.37 -6.99 -0.86
N GLU A 209 -9.78 -8.25 -1.00
CA GLU A 209 -8.89 -9.32 -1.47
C GLU A 209 -8.26 -8.99 -2.83
N LYS A 210 -9.06 -8.56 -3.81
CA LYS A 210 -8.54 -8.19 -5.12
C LYS A 210 -7.61 -6.98 -5.04
N THR A 211 -8.01 -5.96 -4.28
CA THR A 211 -7.25 -4.72 -4.11
C THR A 211 -5.89 -4.99 -3.46
N TYR A 212 -5.87 -5.74 -2.37
CA TYR A 212 -4.64 -6.03 -1.64
C TYR A 212 -3.75 -7.01 -2.41
N ASN A 213 -4.30 -8.04 -3.08
CA ASN A 213 -3.52 -8.90 -3.97
C ASN A 213 -2.85 -8.11 -5.10
N HIS A 214 -3.53 -7.11 -5.66
CA HIS A 214 -2.93 -6.25 -6.67
C HIS A 214 -1.73 -5.46 -6.13
N ARG A 215 -1.86 -4.80 -4.96
CA ARG A 215 -0.76 -4.05 -4.33
C ARG A 215 0.40 -4.97 -3.93
N LEU A 216 0.09 -6.12 -3.34
CA LEU A 216 1.06 -7.16 -3.00
C LEU A 216 1.86 -7.60 -4.25
N LYS A 217 1.18 -7.83 -5.37
CA LYS A 217 1.84 -8.19 -6.64
C LYS A 217 2.72 -7.07 -7.18
N LEU A 218 2.28 -5.82 -7.12
CA LEU A 218 3.10 -4.67 -7.53
C LEU A 218 4.38 -4.57 -6.69
N GLU A 219 4.29 -4.82 -5.38
CA GLU A 219 5.46 -4.75 -4.52
C GLU A 219 6.41 -5.93 -4.72
N TYR A 220 5.88 -7.13 -4.93
CA TYR A 220 6.70 -8.26 -5.37
C TYR A 220 7.44 -7.95 -6.68
N GLN A 221 6.75 -7.36 -7.66
CA GLN A 221 7.35 -6.94 -8.95
C GLN A 221 8.48 -5.92 -8.77
N LYS A 222 8.32 -4.94 -7.87
CA LYS A 222 9.40 -4.00 -7.53
C LYS A 222 10.58 -4.70 -6.89
N ILE A 223 10.35 -5.62 -5.94
CA ILE A 223 11.41 -6.41 -5.31
C ILE A 223 12.19 -7.20 -6.37
N ILE A 224 11.53 -7.96 -7.24
CA ILE A 224 12.23 -8.73 -8.28
C ILE A 224 12.91 -7.83 -9.32
N SER A 225 12.35 -6.66 -9.63
CA SER A 225 12.99 -5.68 -10.52
C SER A 225 14.29 -5.15 -9.92
N THR A 226 14.27 -4.74 -8.65
CA THR A 226 15.46 -4.28 -7.92
C THR A 226 16.54 -5.37 -7.89
N LEU A 227 16.14 -6.62 -7.64
CA LEU A 227 17.06 -7.76 -7.63
C LEU A 227 17.60 -8.09 -9.02
N SER A 228 16.79 -7.95 -10.08
CA SER A 228 17.19 -8.26 -11.46
C SER A 228 18.29 -7.33 -12.00
N ASN A 229 18.41 -6.13 -11.43
CA ASN A 229 19.48 -5.17 -11.75
C ASN A 229 20.83 -5.54 -11.11
N ASN A 230 20.88 -6.58 -10.26
CA ASN A 230 22.10 -7.02 -9.61
C ASN A 230 22.64 -8.32 -10.25
N PRO A 231 23.83 -8.29 -10.87
CA PRO A 231 24.31 -9.43 -11.63
C PRO A 231 24.63 -10.68 -10.80
N GLU A 232 24.96 -10.52 -9.52
CA GLU A 232 25.41 -11.60 -8.62
C GLU A 232 24.33 -12.15 -7.67
N ILE A 233 23.10 -11.68 -7.83
CA ILE A 233 22.01 -11.98 -6.91
C ILE A 233 21.66 -13.48 -6.82
N PHE A 234 22.18 -14.31 -7.72
CA PHE A 234 21.98 -15.76 -7.70
C PHE A 234 22.87 -16.50 -6.70
N ARG A 235 23.95 -15.89 -6.19
CA ARG A 235 24.70 -16.45 -5.06
C ARG A 235 23.78 -16.49 -3.83
N SER A 236 23.56 -17.67 -3.26
CA SER A 236 22.58 -17.87 -2.18
C SER A 236 22.84 -16.97 -0.96
N THR A 237 24.12 -16.73 -0.64
CA THR A 237 24.55 -15.84 0.45
C THR A 237 24.17 -14.39 0.18
N LEU A 238 24.48 -13.88 -1.01
CA LEU A 238 24.12 -12.51 -1.41
C LEU A 238 22.62 -12.32 -1.46
N LEU A 239 21.88 -13.25 -2.08
CA LEU A 239 20.41 -13.20 -2.13
C LEU A 239 19.81 -13.03 -0.73
N ASN A 240 20.28 -13.85 0.22
CA ASN A 240 19.79 -13.80 1.59
C ASN A 240 20.17 -12.49 2.29
N CYS A 241 21.39 -11.97 2.08
CA CYS A 241 21.79 -10.66 2.59
C CYS A 241 20.91 -9.53 2.03
N TYR A 242 20.65 -9.52 0.72
CA TYR A 242 19.78 -8.51 0.08
C TYR A 242 18.35 -8.58 0.62
N LEU A 243 17.76 -9.78 0.69
CA LEU A 243 16.42 -9.96 1.23
C LEU A 243 16.34 -9.54 2.71
N THR A 244 17.38 -9.82 3.50
CA THR A 244 17.44 -9.42 4.92
C THR A 244 17.52 -7.90 5.05
N ASN A 245 18.36 -7.23 4.25
CA ASN A 245 18.45 -5.78 4.25
C ASN A 245 17.14 -5.10 3.80
N LEU A 246 16.49 -5.64 2.75
CA LEU A 246 15.17 -5.16 2.31
C LEU A 246 14.13 -5.36 3.41
N LYS A 247 14.09 -6.54 4.04
CA LYS A 247 13.18 -6.83 5.16
C LYS A 247 13.33 -5.82 6.28
N GLU A 248 14.56 -5.53 6.73
CA GLU A 248 14.79 -4.57 7.81
C GLU A 248 14.43 -3.14 7.39
N SER A 249 14.74 -2.74 6.16
CA SER A 249 14.32 -1.43 5.64
C SER A 249 12.80 -1.29 5.62
N TYR A 250 12.08 -2.30 5.09
CA TYR A 250 10.62 -2.32 5.11
C TYR A 250 10.06 -2.33 6.52
N LYS A 251 10.67 -3.08 7.45
CA LYS A 251 10.25 -3.13 8.85
C LYS A 251 10.35 -1.77 9.52
N VAL A 252 11.47 -1.06 9.35
CA VAL A 252 11.66 0.28 9.91
C VAL A 252 10.58 1.24 9.39
N ASN A 253 10.34 1.23 8.07
CA ASN A 253 9.33 2.10 7.47
C ASN A 253 7.91 1.72 7.88
N MET A 254 7.58 0.42 7.90
CA MET A 254 6.27 -0.10 8.32
C MET A 254 5.96 0.26 9.78
N GLU A 255 6.94 0.16 10.69
CA GLU A 255 6.76 0.57 12.09
C GLU A 255 6.64 2.09 12.23
N TYR A 256 7.37 2.87 11.43
CA TYR A 256 7.23 4.33 11.37
C TYR A 256 5.85 4.76 10.86
N GLU A 257 5.29 4.04 9.89
CA GLU A 257 3.97 4.30 9.29
C GLU A 257 2.79 3.87 10.19
N LYS A 258 3.07 3.21 11.31
CA LYS A 258 2.05 2.75 12.24
C LYS A 258 1.37 3.95 12.91
N SER A 259 0.04 3.93 12.93
CA SER A 259 -0.77 4.97 13.56
C SER A 259 -1.83 4.34 14.44
N ASN A 260 -1.91 4.78 15.71
CA ASN A 260 -2.78 4.24 16.76
C ASN A 260 -2.67 2.71 16.91
N SER A 261 -1.47 2.15 16.75
CA SER A 261 -1.19 0.71 16.74
C SER A 261 -1.69 -0.09 15.53
N PHE A 262 -2.28 0.56 14.52
CA PHE A 262 -2.68 -0.07 13.26
C PHE A 262 -1.61 0.11 12.20
N TYR A 263 -1.26 -0.97 11.51
CA TYR A 263 -0.38 -0.91 10.35
C TYR A 263 -1.10 -0.24 9.17
N TRP A 264 -0.36 0.53 8.37
CA TRP A 264 -0.87 1.01 7.09
C TRP A 264 -0.67 -0.09 6.05
N ILE A 265 -1.77 -0.65 5.55
CA ILE A 265 -1.75 -1.82 4.66
C ILE A 265 -1.46 -1.40 3.22
N ASP A 266 -0.20 -1.04 3.00
CA ASP A 266 0.32 -0.59 1.72
C ASP A 266 1.77 -1.08 1.51
N GLN A 267 2.56 -0.34 0.74
CA GLN A 267 3.86 -0.72 0.22
C GLN A 267 4.80 -1.36 1.25
N ASN A 268 5.12 -0.68 2.35
CA ASN A 268 6.12 -1.19 3.29
C ASN A 268 5.64 -2.40 4.06
N TYR A 269 4.35 -2.45 4.42
CA TYR A 269 3.74 -3.61 5.05
C TYR A 269 3.84 -4.85 4.15
N PHE A 270 3.45 -4.73 2.87
CA PHE A 270 3.54 -5.85 1.93
C PHE A 270 4.98 -6.23 1.61
N GLY A 271 5.88 -5.25 1.45
CA GLY A 271 7.31 -5.50 1.24
C GLY A 271 7.94 -6.30 2.37
N PHE A 272 7.62 -5.95 3.62
CA PHE A 272 8.05 -6.69 4.81
C PHE A 272 7.53 -8.14 4.78
N GLN A 273 6.23 -8.34 4.57
CA GLN A 273 5.60 -9.67 4.55
C GLN A 273 6.20 -10.57 3.45
N ILE A 274 6.40 -10.03 2.25
CA ILE A 274 7.03 -10.74 1.13
C ILE A 274 8.46 -11.17 1.51
N CYS A 275 9.29 -10.24 2.00
CA CYS A 275 10.69 -10.54 2.32
C CYS A 275 10.81 -11.55 3.46
N ASP A 276 9.99 -11.43 4.50
CA ASP A 276 9.94 -12.40 5.60
C ASP A 276 9.61 -13.81 5.10
N LYS A 277 8.59 -13.94 4.24
CA LYS A 277 8.21 -15.22 3.63
C LYS A 277 9.29 -15.76 2.70
N LEU A 278 9.89 -14.92 1.86
CA LEU A 278 10.97 -15.33 0.96
C LEU A 278 12.18 -15.85 1.74
N ILE A 279 12.61 -15.17 2.81
CA ILE A 279 13.74 -15.63 3.64
C ILE A 279 13.42 -16.99 4.28
N ASN A 280 12.23 -17.13 4.87
CA ASN A 280 11.80 -18.38 5.51
C ASN A 280 11.66 -19.54 4.50
N TYR A 281 11.11 -19.28 3.31
CA TYR A 281 10.95 -20.30 2.26
C TYR A 281 12.24 -20.64 1.55
N CYS A 282 13.11 -19.68 1.23
CA CYS A 282 14.40 -19.95 0.59
C CYS A 282 15.29 -20.85 1.46
N GLN A 283 15.11 -20.82 2.78
CA GLN A 283 15.82 -21.70 3.71
C GLN A 283 15.24 -23.12 3.76
N ARG A 284 13.98 -23.33 3.37
CA ARG A 284 13.23 -24.58 3.65
C ARG A 284 12.70 -25.28 2.40
N ASN A 285 12.58 -24.60 1.27
CA ASN A 285 11.94 -25.11 0.05
C ASN A 285 12.74 -24.70 -1.20
N GLN A 286 13.47 -25.67 -1.78
CA GLN A 286 14.30 -25.46 -2.97
C GLN A 286 13.48 -25.07 -4.20
N ASN A 287 12.27 -25.62 -4.38
CA ASN A 287 11.43 -25.33 -5.55
C ASN A 287 10.97 -23.86 -5.58
N ILE A 288 10.56 -23.31 -4.42
CA ILE A 288 10.18 -21.90 -4.30
C ILE A 288 11.38 -21.00 -4.60
N LEU A 289 12.56 -21.34 -4.07
CA LEU A 289 13.80 -20.60 -4.36
C LEU A 289 14.13 -20.61 -5.85
N GLU A 290 13.97 -21.74 -6.53
CA GLU A 290 14.19 -21.86 -7.98
C GLU A 290 13.18 -21.02 -8.77
N CYS A 291 11.90 -21.04 -8.40
CA CYS A 291 10.87 -20.21 -9.01
C CYS A 291 11.15 -18.73 -8.82
N PHE A 292 11.57 -18.32 -7.60
CA PHE A 292 11.95 -16.94 -7.31
C PHE A 292 13.13 -16.48 -8.18
N ARG A 293 14.17 -17.32 -8.28
CA ARG A 293 15.32 -17.06 -9.16
C ARG A 293 14.90 -16.97 -10.63
N SER A 294 13.96 -17.81 -11.07
CA SER A 294 13.41 -17.75 -12.42
C SER A 294 12.68 -16.43 -12.69
N ASP A 295 11.91 -15.92 -11.72
CA ASP A 295 11.24 -14.61 -11.85
C ASP A 295 12.25 -13.47 -12.02
N ILE A 296 13.32 -13.47 -11.20
CA ILE A 296 14.40 -12.50 -11.31
C ILE A 296 15.08 -12.59 -12.69
N LYS A 297 15.39 -13.81 -13.16
CA LYS A 297 16.01 -14.04 -14.48
C LYS A 297 15.15 -13.54 -15.63
N ARG A 298 13.84 -13.73 -15.57
CA ARG A 298 12.91 -13.33 -16.62
C ARG A 298 12.88 -11.81 -16.83
N LEU A 299 13.06 -11.02 -15.77
CA LEU A 299 13.14 -9.56 -15.86
C LEU A 299 14.52 -9.06 -16.27
N ARG A 300 15.56 -9.88 -16.11
CA ARG A 300 16.92 -9.49 -16.46
C ARG A 300 17.07 -9.36 -17.97
N TYR A 301 17.27 -8.12 -18.43
CA TYR A 301 17.54 -7.83 -19.83
C TYR A 301 18.96 -8.29 -20.16
N ASN A 302 19.08 -9.49 -20.73
CA ASN A 302 20.30 -10.06 -21.32
C ASN A 302 21.38 -10.58 -20.32
N PRO A 303 21.37 -11.89 -19.96
CA PRO A 303 22.39 -12.50 -19.11
C PRO A 303 23.81 -12.49 -19.73
N ASN A 304 23.94 -12.20 -21.03
CA ASN A 304 25.22 -12.10 -21.73
C ASN A 304 25.78 -10.66 -21.81
N GLU A 305 25.11 -9.68 -21.17
CA GLU A 305 25.57 -8.28 -21.20
C GLU A 305 26.85 -8.05 -20.38
N LEU A 306 27.09 -8.86 -19.34
CA LEU A 306 28.29 -8.83 -18.52
C LEU A 306 29.06 -10.15 -18.68
N VAL A 307 30.02 -10.16 -19.61
CA VAL A 307 31.03 -11.22 -19.72
C VAL A 307 32.33 -10.68 -19.14
N PHE A 308 32.73 -11.25 -18.01
CA PHE A 308 33.99 -10.94 -17.34
C PHE A 308 35.11 -11.80 -17.91
N GLU A 309 36.30 -11.23 -17.98
CA GLU A 309 37.53 -11.95 -18.32
C GLU A 309 38.03 -12.79 -17.13
N ASN A 310 37.87 -12.26 -15.91
CA ASN A 310 38.14 -12.97 -14.68
C ASN A 310 36.89 -13.75 -14.21
N ASN A 311 36.98 -15.08 -14.24
CA ASN A 311 35.93 -15.98 -13.74
C ASN A 311 35.72 -15.88 -12.21
N ASP A 312 36.74 -15.42 -11.48
CA ASP A 312 36.71 -15.24 -10.02
C ASP A 312 36.45 -13.77 -9.62
N PHE A 313 36.14 -12.89 -10.57
CA PHE A 313 35.98 -11.44 -10.37
C PHE A 313 35.19 -11.10 -9.10
N PHE A 314 34.01 -11.70 -8.91
CA PHE A 314 33.16 -11.39 -7.76
C PHE A 314 33.60 -12.04 -6.46
N THR A 315 34.26 -13.19 -6.52
CA THR A 315 34.88 -13.81 -5.34
C THR A 315 36.00 -12.93 -4.82
N GLU A 316 36.82 -12.39 -5.73
CA GLU A 316 37.85 -11.42 -5.40
C GLU A 316 37.25 -10.08 -4.93
N PHE A 317 36.21 -9.58 -5.60
CA PHE A 317 35.48 -8.35 -5.24
C PHE A 317 34.93 -8.42 -3.81
N GLU A 318 34.32 -9.55 -3.43
CA GLU A 318 33.82 -9.79 -2.07
C GLU A 318 34.96 -9.89 -1.04
N SER A 319 36.15 -10.34 -1.45
CA SER A 319 37.31 -10.49 -0.56
C SER A 319 37.98 -9.16 -0.18
N VAL A 320 37.62 -8.07 -0.87
CA VAL A 320 38.13 -6.72 -0.64
C VAL A 320 37.60 -6.18 0.69
N THR A 321 38.45 -6.22 1.71
CA THR A 321 38.11 -5.77 3.08
C THR A 321 38.85 -4.51 3.52
N ASN A 322 39.93 -4.13 2.83
CA ASN A 322 40.76 -2.98 3.17
C ASN A 322 41.39 -2.36 1.91
N GLN A 323 42.07 -1.22 2.08
CA GLN A 323 42.73 -0.48 1.00
C GLN A 323 43.74 -1.30 0.20
N ILE A 324 44.56 -2.14 0.85
CA ILE A 324 45.58 -2.94 0.16
C ILE A 324 44.90 -3.90 -0.83
N LYS A 325 43.91 -4.66 -0.35
CA LYS A 325 43.15 -5.58 -1.18
C LYS A 325 42.35 -4.86 -2.28
N LEU A 326 41.87 -3.65 -2.01
CA LEU A 326 41.18 -2.85 -3.02
C LEU A 326 42.13 -2.51 -4.17
N ILE A 327 43.34 -2.03 -3.85
CA ILE A 327 44.35 -1.66 -4.85
C ILE A 327 44.73 -2.88 -5.69
N GLU A 328 45.02 -4.02 -5.05
CA GLU A 328 45.31 -5.28 -5.73
C GLU A 328 44.17 -5.72 -6.65
N PHE A 329 42.92 -5.62 -6.16
CA PHE A 329 41.74 -5.99 -6.92
C PHE A 329 41.53 -5.12 -8.16
N VAL A 330 41.56 -3.80 -8.03
CA VAL A 330 41.27 -2.90 -9.16
C VAL A 330 42.37 -2.97 -10.23
N LEU A 331 43.62 -3.19 -9.85
CA LEU A 331 44.73 -3.39 -10.78
C LEU A 331 44.61 -4.72 -11.54
N SER A 332 44.21 -5.78 -10.84
CA SER A 332 44.08 -7.12 -11.44
C SER A 332 42.82 -7.28 -12.28
N ASN A 333 41.83 -6.41 -12.09
CA ASN A 333 40.49 -6.53 -12.68
C ASN A 333 40.04 -5.27 -13.43
N GLU A 334 40.95 -4.44 -13.94
CA GLU A 334 40.64 -3.11 -14.50
C GLU A 334 39.54 -3.14 -15.57
N THR A 335 39.65 -4.06 -16.54
CA THR A 335 38.68 -4.19 -17.64
C THR A 335 37.30 -4.57 -17.11
N ASP A 336 37.26 -5.53 -16.19
CA ASP A 336 36.04 -6.13 -15.67
C ASP A 336 35.33 -5.21 -14.68
N ILE A 337 36.06 -4.48 -13.82
CA ILE A 337 35.47 -3.49 -12.93
C ILE A 337 34.88 -2.31 -13.70
N LYS A 338 35.50 -1.90 -14.82
CA LYS A 338 34.93 -0.89 -15.72
C LYS A 338 33.62 -1.38 -16.36
N LYS A 339 33.61 -2.61 -16.91
CA LYS A 339 32.38 -3.23 -17.45
C LYS A 339 31.27 -3.30 -16.39
N TYR A 340 31.61 -3.76 -15.19
CA TYR A 340 30.67 -3.86 -14.07
C TYR A 340 30.11 -2.49 -13.67
N PHE A 341 30.98 -1.48 -13.52
CA PHE A 341 30.57 -0.12 -13.18
C PHE A 341 29.57 0.48 -14.19
N TYR A 342 29.86 0.39 -15.49
CA TYR A 342 28.96 0.92 -16.51
C TYR A 342 27.64 0.16 -16.59
N HIS A 343 27.66 -1.15 -16.32
CA HIS A 343 26.44 -1.93 -16.20
C HIS A 343 25.58 -1.42 -15.02
N LEU A 344 26.15 -1.26 -13.83
CA LEU A 344 25.40 -0.71 -12.69
C LEU A 344 24.83 0.69 -12.99
N LYS A 345 25.64 1.55 -13.62
CA LYS A 345 25.22 2.91 -14.02
C LYS A 345 24.04 2.90 -14.99
N LYS A 346 24.03 1.96 -15.96
CA LYS A 346 22.91 1.78 -16.91
C LYS A 346 21.58 1.51 -16.21
N TYR A 347 21.61 0.80 -15.08
CA TYR A 347 20.41 0.40 -14.32
C TYR A 347 20.19 1.25 -13.06
N SER A 348 20.86 2.40 -12.95
CA SER A 348 20.76 3.31 -11.80
C SER A 348 21.03 2.62 -10.45
N VAL A 349 21.96 1.66 -10.44
CA VAL A 349 22.41 0.98 -9.22
C VAL A 349 23.70 1.62 -8.74
N ASP A 350 23.80 1.88 -7.44
CA ASP A 350 25.00 2.42 -6.82
C ASP A 350 26.15 1.40 -6.83
N PHE A 351 27.32 1.83 -7.28
CA PHE A 351 28.55 1.07 -7.21
C PHE A 351 29.19 1.19 -5.82
N SER A 352 29.39 0.07 -5.13
CA SER A 352 30.03 -0.01 -3.80
C SER A 352 30.67 -1.38 -3.57
N PHE A 353 31.74 -1.42 -2.76
CA PHE A 353 32.33 -2.63 -2.21
C PHE A 353 31.67 -3.00 -0.87
N PRO A 354 30.98 -4.14 -0.78
CA PRO A 354 30.16 -4.48 0.38
C PRO A 354 30.97 -4.76 1.65
N ASN A 355 32.21 -5.26 1.53
CA ASN A 355 33.03 -5.67 2.67
C ASN A 355 34.20 -4.71 2.97
N LEU A 356 34.40 -3.67 2.15
CA LEU A 356 35.47 -2.69 2.34
C LEU A 356 35.21 -1.87 3.61
N TYR A 357 36.12 -1.95 4.58
CA TYR A 357 36.03 -1.29 5.90
C TYR A 357 34.73 -1.54 6.66
N LYS A 358 34.12 -2.71 6.43
CA LYS A 358 32.96 -3.17 7.19
C LYS A 358 33.30 -3.15 8.69
N ASP A 359 32.46 -2.47 9.48
CA ASP A 359 32.54 -2.35 10.94
C ASP A 359 33.66 -1.46 11.54
N VAL A 360 34.33 -0.61 10.74
CA VAL A 360 35.48 0.20 11.25
C VAL A 360 35.38 1.70 10.98
N ASP A 361 35.11 2.14 9.74
CA ASP A 361 35.14 3.57 9.38
C ASP A 361 34.36 3.85 8.08
N SER A 362 33.11 4.34 8.21
CA SER A 362 32.25 4.63 7.05
C SER A 362 32.76 5.81 6.21
N ASN A 363 33.34 6.84 6.84
CA ASN A 363 33.81 8.03 6.14
C ASN A 363 34.99 7.70 5.22
N LYS A 364 35.89 6.83 5.68
CA LYS A 364 37.02 6.36 4.88
C LYS A 364 36.57 5.55 3.65
N LYS A 365 35.55 4.70 3.82
CA LYS A 365 34.94 3.96 2.70
C LYS A 365 34.39 4.92 1.65
N ASP A 366 33.58 5.89 2.06
CA ASP A 366 32.91 6.81 1.14
C ASP A 366 33.89 7.63 0.30
N ILE A 367 34.98 8.11 0.92
CA ILE A 367 36.04 8.86 0.23
C ILE A 367 36.73 7.97 -0.82
N ILE A 368 37.12 6.75 -0.45
CA ILE A 368 37.80 5.81 -1.35
C ILE A 368 36.90 5.43 -2.53
N GLU A 369 35.63 5.11 -2.27
CA GLU A 369 34.66 4.79 -3.32
C GLU A 369 34.39 5.99 -4.22
N ALA A 370 34.38 7.22 -3.70
CA ALA A 370 34.26 8.42 -4.52
C ALA A 370 35.45 8.61 -5.46
N ILE A 371 36.69 8.38 -4.98
CA ILE A 371 37.90 8.42 -5.82
C ILE A 371 37.83 7.34 -6.90
N LEU A 372 37.44 6.12 -6.53
CA LEU A 372 37.29 5.01 -7.47
C LEU A 372 36.24 5.30 -8.55
N LYS A 373 35.07 5.81 -8.15
CA LYS A 373 34.02 6.25 -9.09
C LYS A 373 34.57 7.30 -10.05
N TYR A 374 35.33 8.30 -9.56
CA TYR A 374 35.96 9.29 -10.43
C TYR A 374 36.91 8.65 -11.46
N TYR A 375 37.73 7.67 -11.06
CA TYR A 375 38.60 6.92 -11.99
C TYR A 375 37.79 6.17 -13.06
N LEU A 376 36.73 5.50 -12.64
CA LEU A 376 35.84 4.73 -13.52
C LEU A 376 35.09 5.64 -14.49
N GLU A 377 34.55 6.78 -14.03
CA GLU A 377 33.79 7.72 -14.86
C GLU A 377 34.66 8.46 -15.87
N THR A 378 35.90 8.78 -15.48
CA THR A 378 36.86 9.48 -16.36
C THR A 378 37.71 8.52 -17.19
N ASN A 379 37.46 7.21 -17.10
CA ASN A 379 38.21 6.14 -17.76
C ASN A 379 39.74 6.28 -17.56
N LYS A 380 40.17 6.67 -16.35
CA LYS A 380 41.60 6.74 -16.00
C LYS A 380 42.17 5.33 -15.80
N SER A 381 43.49 5.21 -16.00
CA SER A 381 44.26 4.02 -15.63
C SER A 381 44.35 3.89 -14.12
N PHE A 382 44.28 2.66 -13.59
CA PHE A 382 44.43 2.40 -12.15
C PHE A 382 45.89 2.36 -11.67
N GLU A 383 46.89 2.48 -12.56
CA GLU A 383 48.32 2.44 -12.18
C GLU A 383 48.68 3.43 -11.06
N THR A 384 48.07 4.61 -11.05
CA THR A 384 48.32 5.67 -10.05
C THR A 384 47.33 5.66 -8.88
N PHE A 385 46.38 4.71 -8.86
CA PHE A 385 45.28 4.71 -7.91
C PHE A 385 45.76 4.53 -6.47
N GLY A 386 46.69 3.59 -6.25
CA GLY A 386 47.26 3.33 -4.92
C GLY A 386 47.97 4.55 -4.33
N GLU A 387 48.81 5.22 -5.12
CA GLU A 387 49.52 6.44 -4.70
C GLU A 387 48.55 7.56 -4.31
N LYS A 388 47.48 7.76 -5.09
CA LYS A 388 46.51 8.83 -4.80
C LYS A 388 45.67 8.55 -3.57
N ILE A 389 45.30 7.30 -3.34
CA ILE A 389 44.58 6.95 -2.12
C ILE A 389 45.47 7.16 -0.89
N SER A 390 46.74 6.74 -0.94
CA SER A 390 47.67 6.97 0.17
C SER A 390 47.89 8.45 0.44
N ASN A 391 48.06 9.28 -0.59
CA ASN A 391 48.27 10.73 -0.44
C ASN A 391 47.05 11.51 0.09
N ILE A 392 45.85 10.93 0.07
CA ILE A 392 44.61 11.58 0.54
C ILE A 392 44.23 11.12 1.96
N LEU A 393 44.68 9.92 2.35
CA LEU A 393 44.32 9.28 3.61
C LEU A 393 45.42 9.35 4.67
N GLU A 394 46.65 9.70 4.28
CA GLU A 394 47.71 10.22 5.17
C GLU A 394 47.56 11.73 5.35
#